data_AF-A0A4Q3WCS6-F1
#
_entry.id   AF-A0A4Q3WCS6-F1
#
_cell.length_a   1.000
_cell.length_b   1.000
_cell.length_c   1.000
_cell.angle_alpha   90.00
_cell.angle_beta   90.00
_cell.angle_gamma   90.00
#
_symmetry.space_group_name_H-M   'P 1'
#
loop_
_entity.id
_entity.type
_entity.pdbx_description
1 polymer ?
#
loop_
_entity_poly.entity_id
_entity_poly.type
_entity_poly.pdbx_seq_one_letter_code
_entity_poly.pdbx_strand_id
1 'polypeptide(L)'
;MLAFAKNKALEAQGLNIIVQLCENKANFTPQNLRPVLERLKGQVKYVELFNEPNFSYSPAAYVAAAKPVYAMIKEVDPNFRVLGPAVCGISLSWHEAFFKAGGGETYDEFSCHDYEGNESITPEHWVWKFGQLHAMMKRYGVDNRPIWQSERAITGMRAGTFLPDAQAIRVSLHVDLLQTLGVPPERNLHYYLNRGGYAKVPSYLWSDPQGPFPGALALRTRYSLTKGLNYAGTLNFGETGNQLFMGLRYKATNGADALLSLRNMGDLDQKAEFKVTGSPQLQLTDSWGNTSTATASASKVVLTLGQLPIFVRLAPGQKIEPLPIDLGRNIAPEARLQLVAGQNVGAINSLTNGVIEAGHLDNPTRGRSWNGGVLEPGKPGVLELRWSAPRTLSSV
;
A
#
# COMPACT_ATOMS: atom_id res chain seq x y z
N MET A 1 -15.11 17.10 -20.94
CA MET A 1 -16.23 16.23 -20.51
C MET A 1 -17.29 16.05 -21.61
N LEU A 2 -16.87 15.70 -22.83
CA LEU A 2 -17.77 15.29 -23.91
C LEU A 2 -17.60 13.78 -24.08
N ALA A 3 -18.52 13.01 -23.47
CA ALA A 3 -18.82 11.58 -23.67
C ALA A 3 -19.09 10.81 -22.35
N PHE A 4 -19.84 11.37 -21.39
CA PHE A 4 -20.65 10.53 -20.48
C PHE A 4 -22.04 10.24 -21.09
N ALA A 5 -22.10 10.09 -22.42
CA ALA A 5 -23.34 9.86 -23.14
C ALA A 5 -23.83 8.42 -22.86
N LYS A 6 -24.96 8.33 -22.16
CA LYS A 6 -25.89 7.19 -22.14
C LYS A 6 -25.34 5.79 -21.78
N ASN A 7 -24.28 5.67 -20.99
CA ASN A 7 -23.90 4.34 -20.47
C ASN A 7 -24.62 4.03 -19.16
N LYS A 8 -25.83 3.48 -19.28
CA LYS A 8 -26.49 2.65 -18.27
C LYS A 8 -25.70 1.35 -17.93
N ALA A 9 -24.39 1.31 -18.18
CA ALA A 9 -23.69 0.08 -18.60
C ALA A 9 -22.38 -0.25 -17.86
N LEU A 10 -21.96 0.47 -16.82
CA LEU A 10 -20.72 0.12 -16.10
C LEU A 10 -20.99 -0.50 -14.71
N GLU A 11 -21.88 0.05 -13.89
CA GLU A 11 -22.31 -0.65 -12.66
C GLU A 11 -23.14 -1.92 -12.97
N ALA A 12 -23.84 -1.93 -14.11
CA ALA A 12 -24.54 -3.14 -14.61
C ALA A 12 -23.58 -4.31 -14.92
N GLN A 13 -22.27 -4.04 -15.04
CA GLN A 13 -21.23 -5.07 -15.19
C GLN A 13 -20.60 -5.47 -13.85
N GLY A 14 -21.16 -5.04 -12.72
CA GLY A 14 -20.64 -5.32 -11.38
C GLY A 14 -19.39 -4.51 -11.03
N LEU A 15 -19.12 -3.40 -11.71
CA LEU A 15 -18.02 -2.49 -11.41
C LEU A 15 -18.44 -1.46 -10.36
N ASN A 16 -17.56 -1.18 -9.38
CA ASN A 16 -17.69 0.00 -8.53
C ASN A 16 -17.05 1.19 -9.25
N ILE A 17 -17.82 2.23 -9.51
CA ILE A 17 -17.33 3.44 -10.18
C ILE A 17 -17.19 4.55 -9.14
N ILE A 18 -16.03 5.20 -9.16
CA ILE A 18 -15.78 6.45 -8.45
C ILE A 18 -15.71 7.57 -9.49
N VAL A 19 -16.44 8.65 -9.25
CA VAL A 19 -16.32 9.87 -10.06
C VAL A 19 -15.72 10.98 -9.21
N GLN A 20 -14.50 11.37 -9.54
CA GLN A 20 -13.85 12.55 -8.97
C GLN A 20 -14.45 13.82 -9.59
N LEU A 21 -15.05 14.66 -8.77
CA LEU A 21 -15.91 15.75 -9.22
C LEU A 21 -15.14 16.96 -9.72
N CYS A 22 -13.98 17.25 -9.13
CA CYS A 22 -13.27 18.49 -9.39
C CYS A 22 -11.76 18.38 -9.11
N GLU A 23 -10.97 19.18 -9.82
CA GLU A 23 -9.54 19.44 -9.53
C GLU A 23 -9.23 20.94 -9.56
N ASN A 24 -10.18 21.77 -10.01
CA ASN A 24 -10.00 23.20 -10.19
C ASN A 24 -10.88 23.96 -9.18
N LYS A 25 -10.25 24.76 -8.32
CA LYS A 25 -10.93 25.55 -7.29
C LYS A 25 -12.12 26.35 -7.78
N ALA A 26 -12.00 27.00 -8.95
CA ALA A 26 -13.05 27.88 -9.47
C ALA A 26 -14.34 27.11 -9.79
N ASN A 27 -14.23 25.80 -10.04
CA ASN A 27 -15.35 24.93 -10.36
C ASN A 27 -15.90 24.18 -9.14
N PHE A 28 -15.24 24.27 -7.98
CA PHE A 28 -15.63 23.54 -6.76
C PHE A 28 -16.69 24.32 -5.97
N THR A 29 -17.88 24.47 -6.57
CA THR A 29 -19.03 25.15 -5.98
C THR A 29 -20.30 24.33 -6.18
N PRO A 30 -21.32 24.47 -5.31
CA PRO A 30 -22.59 23.79 -5.49
C PRO A 30 -23.26 24.05 -6.84
N GLN A 31 -23.19 25.29 -7.34
CA GLN A 31 -23.80 25.70 -8.60
C GLN A 31 -23.19 24.96 -9.80
N ASN A 32 -21.87 24.82 -9.82
CA ASN A 32 -21.16 24.18 -10.93
C ASN A 32 -21.27 22.66 -10.88
N LEU A 33 -21.33 22.06 -9.69
CA LEU A 33 -21.33 20.61 -9.53
C LEU A 33 -22.73 19.98 -9.54
N ARG A 34 -23.79 20.72 -9.20
CA ARG A 34 -25.16 20.18 -9.15
C ARG A 34 -25.61 19.52 -10.47
N PRO A 35 -25.44 20.13 -11.66
CA PRO A 35 -25.86 19.48 -12.91
C PRO A 35 -25.11 18.17 -13.19
N VAL A 36 -23.86 18.06 -12.74
CA VAL A 36 -23.07 16.82 -12.87
C VAL A 36 -23.65 15.73 -11.96
N LEU A 37 -23.95 16.06 -10.71
CA LEU A 37 -24.51 15.13 -9.74
C LEU A 37 -25.92 14.67 -10.10
N GLU A 38 -26.77 15.57 -10.59
CA GLU A 38 -28.11 15.22 -11.09
C GLU A 38 -28.03 14.23 -12.25
N ARG A 39 -27.01 14.36 -13.11
CA ARG A 39 -26.74 13.38 -14.17
C ARG A 39 -26.23 12.06 -13.61
N LEU A 40 -25.37 12.08 -12.59
CA LEU A 40 -24.78 10.87 -12.00
C LEU A 40 -25.74 10.11 -11.07
N LYS A 41 -26.81 10.76 -10.62
CA LYS A 41 -27.82 10.21 -9.71
C LYS A 41 -28.36 8.87 -10.21
N GLY A 42 -28.29 7.86 -9.35
CA GLY A 42 -28.70 6.49 -9.66
C GLY A 42 -27.84 5.76 -10.71
N GLN A 43 -26.72 6.34 -11.15
CA GLN A 43 -25.78 5.72 -12.09
C GLN A 43 -24.43 5.34 -11.46
N VAL A 44 -24.04 6.03 -10.39
CA VAL A 44 -22.83 5.74 -9.62
C VAL A 44 -23.10 5.79 -8.13
N LYS A 45 -22.45 4.92 -7.37
CA LYS A 45 -22.54 4.93 -5.91
C LYS A 45 -21.55 5.89 -5.26
N TYR A 46 -20.34 6.03 -5.80
CA TYR A 46 -19.26 6.79 -5.16
C TYR A 46 -18.89 8.04 -5.95
N VAL A 47 -18.74 9.16 -5.23
CA VAL A 47 -18.23 10.42 -5.77
C VAL A 47 -17.12 10.93 -4.86
N GLU A 48 -16.03 11.44 -5.43
CA GLU A 48 -14.91 12.01 -4.68
C GLU A 48 -14.86 13.52 -4.87
N LEU A 49 -14.79 14.28 -3.77
CA LEU A 49 -15.05 15.72 -3.80
C LEU A 49 -14.09 16.51 -4.69
N PHE A 50 -12.79 16.35 -4.46
CA PHE A 50 -11.77 17.19 -5.05
C PHE A 50 -10.44 16.44 -5.11
N ASN A 51 -9.73 16.52 -6.23
CA ASN A 51 -8.40 15.94 -6.39
C ASN A 51 -7.36 16.69 -5.56
N GLU A 52 -6.66 16.00 -4.66
CA GLU A 52 -5.41 16.49 -4.06
C GLU A 52 -5.50 17.94 -3.57
N PRO A 53 -6.46 18.24 -2.67
CA PRO A 53 -6.72 19.60 -2.25
C PRO A 53 -5.51 20.26 -1.60
N ASN A 54 -4.55 19.50 -1.08
CA ASN A 54 -3.32 20.02 -0.51
C ASN A 54 -2.40 20.77 -1.50
N PHE A 55 -2.56 20.59 -2.81
CA PHE A 55 -1.84 21.40 -3.80
C PHE A 55 -2.45 22.78 -4.03
N SER A 56 -3.68 22.98 -3.59
CA SER A 56 -4.45 24.15 -3.91
C SER A 56 -4.90 24.88 -2.65
N TYR A 57 -5.36 24.17 -1.64
CA TYR A 57 -6.00 24.68 -0.42
C TYR A 57 -5.14 24.48 0.84
N SER A 58 -5.26 25.44 1.76
CA SER A 58 -5.03 25.14 3.17
C SER A 58 -6.16 24.23 3.68
N PRO A 59 -5.92 23.40 4.72
CA PRO A 59 -6.93 22.49 5.25
C PRO A 59 -8.25 23.18 5.62
N ALA A 60 -8.17 24.31 6.35
CA ALA A 60 -9.36 25.06 6.77
C ALA A 60 -10.14 25.66 5.58
N ALA A 61 -9.43 26.18 4.57
CA ALA A 61 -10.07 26.71 3.37
C ALA A 61 -10.75 25.60 2.56
N TYR A 62 -10.14 24.40 2.50
CA TYR A 62 -10.77 23.25 1.86
C TYR A 62 -12.06 22.84 2.58
N VAL A 63 -12.04 22.74 3.92
CA VAL A 63 -13.24 22.41 4.69
C VAL A 63 -14.36 23.44 4.46
N ALA A 64 -14.04 24.73 4.47
CA ALA A 64 -15.01 25.79 4.21
C ALA A 64 -15.66 25.67 2.82
N ALA A 65 -14.90 25.28 1.79
CA ALA A 65 -15.41 25.04 0.45
C ALA A 65 -16.17 23.71 0.33
N ALA A 66 -15.71 22.66 1.03
CA ALA A 66 -16.27 21.31 0.95
C ALA A 66 -17.62 21.18 1.67
N LYS A 67 -17.84 21.88 2.79
CA LYS A 67 -19.12 21.84 3.54
C LYS A 67 -20.37 22.11 2.67
N PRO A 68 -20.47 23.24 1.94
CA PRO A 68 -21.64 23.49 1.10
C PRO A 68 -21.77 22.52 -0.08
N VAL A 69 -20.64 22.03 -0.62
CA VAL A 69 -20.66 21.02 -1.69
C VAL A 69 -21.19 19.67 -1.17
N TYR A 70 -20.71 19.21 -0.01
CA TYR A 70 -21.20 17.99 0.64
C TYR A 70 -22.70 18.07 0.93
N ALA A 71 -23.17 19.17 1.53
CA ALA A 71 -24.59 19.37 1.81
C ALA A 71 -25.44 19.29 0.52
N MET A 72 -24.99 19.92 -0.56
CA MET A 72 -25.67 19.85 -1.86
C MET A 72 -25.66 18.43 -2.44
N ILE A 73 -24.56 17.69 -2.35
CA ILE A 73 -24.52 16.29 -2.81
C ILE A 73 -25.60 15.46 -2.11
N LYS A 74 -25.74 15.62 -0.80
CA LYS A 74 -26.76 14.92 0.00
C LYS A 74 -28.19 15.34 -0.29
N GLU A 75 -28.40 16.60 -0.69
CA GLU A 75 -29.69 17.10 -1.18
C GLU A 75 -30.06 16.47 -2.53
N VAL A 76 -29.09 16.37 -3.47
CA VAL A 76 -29.31 15.76 -4.78
C VAL A 76 -29.62 14.28 -4.66
N ASP A 77 -28.80 13.53 -3.93
CA ASP A 77 -29.07 12.13 -3.60
C ASP A 77 -28.38 11.72 -2.27
N PRO A 78 -29.14 11.39 -1.22
CA PRO A 78 -28.58 10.95 0.05
C PRO A 78 -27.83 9.61 -0.05
N ASN A 79 -28.03 8.83 -1.13
CA ASN A 79 -27.38 7.54 -1.34
C ASN A 79 -25.96 7.64 -1.89
N PHE A 80 -25.53 8.81 -2.38
CA PHE A 80 -24.14 8.99 -2.77
C PHE A 80 -23.22 8.76 -1.58
N ARG A 81 -22.18 7.94 -1.77
CA ARG A 81 -21.08 7.78 -0.84
C ARG A 81 -19.98 8.75 -1.23
N VAL A 82 -19.81 9.78 -0.41
CA VAL A 82 -18.86 10.87 -0.66
C VAL A 82 -17.49 10.49 -0.11
N LEU A 83 -16.51 10.37 -1.00
CA LEU A 83 -15.10 10.18 -0.69
C LEU A 83 -14.40 11.54 -0.51
N GLY A 84 -13.49 11.61 0.46
CA GLY A 84 -12.59 12.75 0.65
C GLY A 84 -11.66 12.55 1.85
N PRO A 85 -10.61 13.36 2.01
CA PRO A 85 -10.28 14.55 1.22
C PRO A 85 -9.44 14.28 -0.05
N ALA A 86 -9.05 13.04 -0.34
CA ALA A 86 -8.20 12.69 -1.50
C ALA A 86 -6.86 13.43 -1.53
N VAL A 87 -6.24 13.61 -0.37
CA VAL A 87 -4.96 14.33 -0.23
C VAL A 87 -3.84 13.54 -0.92
N CYS A 88 -2.98 14.25 -1.66
CA CYS A 88 -1.73 13.69 -2.19
C CYS A 88 -0.76 13.44 -1.05
N GLY A 89 -0.46 12.16 -0.81
CA GLY A 89 0.28 11.64 0.33
C GLY A 89 -0.57 11.56 1.61
N ILE A 90 -0.11 10.75 2.55
CA ILE A 90 -0.63 10.79 3.93
C ILE A 90 0.11 11.90 4.69
N SER A 91 -0.28 13.16 4.45
CA SER A 91 0.32 14.32 5.10
C SER A 91 -0.28 14.52 6.50
N LEU A 92 0.36 13.98 7.54
CA LEU A 92 -0.22 13.96 8.89
C LEU A 92 -0.57 15.35 9.42
N SER A 93 0.26 16.37 9.16
CA SER A 93 0.00 17.75 9.59
C SER A 93 -1.21 18.36 8.87
N TRP A 94 -1.35 18.11 7.56
CA TRP A 94 -2.49 18.59 6.78
C TRP A 94 -3.78 17.91 7.24
N HIS A 95 -3.77 16.59 7.42
CA HIS A 95 -4.92 15.82 7.89
C HIS A 95 -5.37 16.25 9.30
N GLU A 96 -4.43 16.45 10.22
CA GLU A 96 -4.74 16.92 11.58
C GLU A 96 -5.44 18.29 11.54
N ALA A 97 -4.91 19.22 10.74
CA ALA A 97 -5.51 20.54 10.58
C ALA A 97 -6.87 20.49 9.85
N PHE A 98 -7.05 19.58 8.91
CA PHE A 98 -8.32 19.32 8.24
C PHE A 98 -9.38 18.85 9.24
N PHE A 99 -9.05 17.89 10.10
CA PHE A 99 -9.95 17.42 11.14
C PHE A 99 -10.27 18.50 12.18
N LYS A 100 -9.28 19.27 12.64
CA LYS A 100 -9.49 20.43 13.54
C LYS A 100 -10.45 21.47 12.97
N ALA A 101 -10.44 21.66 11.65
CA ALA A 101 -11.34 22.58 10.96
C ALA A 101 -12.77 22.01 10.78
N GLY A 102 -13.03 20.78 11.24
CA GLY A 102 -14.33 20.11 11.08
C GLY A 102 -14.46 19.31 9.79
N GLY A 103 -13.33 18.91 9.16
CA GLY A 103 -13.33 18.13 7.93
C GLY A 103 -14.02 16.76 8.03
N GLY A 104 -14.15 16.21 9.24
CA GLY A 104 -14.94 15.00 9.48
C GLY A 104 -16.42 15.12 9.12
N GLU A 105 -16.95 16.33 8.89
CA GLU A 105 -18.34 16.57 8.49
C GLU A 105 -18.54 16.63 6.96
N THR A 106 -17.47 16.54 6.17
CA THR A 106 -17.54 16.79 4.72
C THR A 106 -17.48 15.55 3.85
N TYR A 107 -17.47 14.34 4.41
CA TYR A 107 -17.35 13.08 3.67
C TYR A 107 -17.98 11.91 4.43
N ASP A 108 -18.29 10.82 3.72
CA ASP A 108 -18.81 9.57 4.32
C ASP A 108 -17.74 8.49 4.48
N GLU A 109 -16.80 8.41 3.54
CA GLU A 109 -15.66 7.49 3.58
C GLU A 109 -14.38 8.27 3.32
N PHE A 110 -13.34 7.98 4.11
CA PHE A 110 -12.09 8.68 4.00
C PHE A 110 -11.36 8.24 2.72
N SER A 111 -10.74 9.16 1.99
CA SER A 111 -9.89 8.84 0.85
C SER A 111 -8.55 9.57 0.88
N CYS A 112 -7.51 8.90 0.38
CA CYS A 112 -6.16 9.45 0.24
C CYS A 112 -5.44 8.85 -0.98
N HIS A 113 -4.42 9.57 -1.45
CA HIS A 113 -3.47 9.06 -2.44
C HIS A 113 -2.15 8.80 -1.72
N ASP A 114 -1.80 7.57 -1.43
CA ASP A 114 -0.73 7.23 -0.49
C ASP A 114 0.70 7.37 -1.04
N TYR A 115 0.93 8.34 -1.93
CA TYR A 115 2.24 8.69 -2.47
C TYR A 115 3.22 9.08 -1.35
N GLU A 116 4.44 8.53 -1.41
CA GLU A 116 5.54 8.83 -0.47
C GLU A 116 6.77 9.41 -1.20
N GLY A 117 6.52 10.06 -2.34
CA GLY A 117 7.51 10.42 -3.35
C GLY A 117 7.19 9.74 -4.69
N ASN A 118 7.88 10.14 -5.75
CA ASN A 118 7.52 9.74 -7.12
C ASN A 118 7.53 8.22 -7.36
N GLU A 119 8.28 7.44 -6.57
CA GLU A 119 8.49 6.01 -6.84
C GLU A 119 8.67 5.13 -5.58
N SER A 120 8.73 5.72 -4.39
CA SER A 120 9.10 5.00 -3.17
C SER A 120 7.92 4.18 -2.64
N ILE A 121 8.10 2.86 -2.63
CA ILE A 121 7.33 1.95 -1.78
C ILE A 121 8.19 1.69 -0.56
N THR A 122 7.77 2.19 0.59
CA THR A 122 8.47 2.02 1.85
C THR A 122 7.48 1.40 2.83
N PRO A 123 7.37 0.06 2.88
CA PRO A 123 6.39 -0.66 3.69
C PRO A 123 6.31 -0.16 5.13
N GLU A 124 7.45 0.08 5.75
CA GLU A 124 7.59 0.52 7.13
C GLU A 124 6.96 1.91 7.33
N HIS A 125 7.20 2.81 6.37
CA HIS A 125 6.69 4.17 6.43
C HIS A 125 5.18 4.23 6.20
N TRP A 126 4.64 3.40 5.30
CA TRP A 126 3.20 3.23 5.17
C TRP A 126 2.56 2.66 6.44
N VAL A 127 3.15 1.63 7.05
CA VAL A 127 2.67 1.08 8.33
C VAL A 127 2.58 2.19 9.38
N TRP A 128 3.63 3.00 9.50
CA TRP A 128 3.64 4.14 10.41
C TRP A 128 2.57 5.19 10.04
N LYS A 129 2.52 5.65 8.79
CA LYS A 129 1.59 6.70 8.34
C LYS A 129 0.13 6.28 8.49
N PHE A 130 -0.22 5.07 8.09
CA PHE A 130 -1.58 4.54 8.30
C PHE A 130 -1.87 4.35 9.78
N GLY A 131 -0.91 3.90 10.60
CA GLY A 131 -1.06 3.84 12.05
C GLY A 131 -1.38 5.22 12.67
N GLN A 132 -0.67 6.26 12.24
CA GLN A 132 -0.91 7.64 12.67
C GLN A 132 -2.26 8.17 12.16
N LEU A 133 -2.62 7.86 10.92
CA LEU A 133 -3.91 8.22 10.34
C LEU A 133 -5.07 7.55 11.09
N HIS A 134 -5.00 6.26 11.38
CA HIS A 134 -6.00 5.55 12.18
C HIS A 134 -6.14 6.16 13.57
N ALA A 135 -5.02 6.44 14.24
CA ALA A 135 -5.03 7.11 15.55
C ALA A 135 -5.69 8.50 15.46
N MET A 136 -5.45 9.23 14.38
CA MET A 136 -6.06 10.54 14.12
C MET A 136 -7.57 10.42 13.86
N MET A 137 -8.00 9.54 12.96
CA MET A 137 -9.42 9.28 12.70
C MET A 137 -10.16 8.91 13.98
N LYS A 138 -9.56 8.12 14.86
CA LYS A 138 -10.12 7.78 16.17
C LYS A 138 -10.24 8.99 17.09
N ARG A 139 -9.22 9.84 17.18
CA ARG A 139 -9.28 11.09 17.98
C ARG A 139 -10.43 12.01 17.57
N TYR A 140 -10.76 12.01 16.29
CA TYR A 140 -11.84 12.84 15.72
C TYR A 140 -13.18 12.10 15.53
N GLY A 141 -13.30 10.86 16.03
CA GLY A 141 -14.57 10.11 16.03
C GLY A 141 -15.05 9.65 14.65
N VAL A 142 -14.13 9.41 13.72
CA VAL A 142 -14.41 8.98 12.34
C VAL A 142 -13.72 7.66 11.96
N ASP A 143 -13.18 6.93 12.94
CA ASP A 143 -12.48 5.65 12.77
C ASP A 143 -13.40 4.48 12.36
N ASN A 144 -14.72 4.63 12.52
CA ASN A 144 -15.70 3.68 12.00
C ASN A 144 -15.90 3.80 10.47
N ARG A 145 -15.31 4.81 9.83
CA ARG A 145 -15.48 5.04 8.40
C ARG A 145 -14.42 4.28 7.61
N PRO A 146 -14.80 3.62 6.50
CA PRO A 146 -13.85 3.08 5.55
C PRO A 146 -12.77 4.05 5.10
N ILE A 147 -11.60 3.50 4.80
CA ILE A 147 -10.52 4.19 4.09
C ILE A 147 -10.46 3.67 2.66
N TRP A 148 -10.36 4.59 1.72
CA TRP A 148 -10.02 4.36 0.33
C TRP A 148 -8.63 4.89 0.07
N GLN A 149 -7.84 4.04 -0.57
CA GLN A 149 -6.75 4.49 -1.38
C GLN A 149 -7.38 4.67 -2.79
N SER A 150 -7.49 5.91 -3.26
CA SER A 150 -8.15 6.22 -4.54
C SER A 150 -7.18 6.46 -5.69
N GLU A 151 -5.90 6.70 -5.41
CA GLU A 151 -4.90 6.89 -6.46
C GLU A 151 -3.47 6.55 -6.01
N ARG A 152 -2.85 5.56 -6.68
CA ARG A 152 -1.42 5.27 -6.57
C ARG A 152 -0.86 4.77 -7.88
N ALA A 153 0.11 5.52 -8.41
CA ALA A 153 0.96 5.04 -9.47
C ALA A 153 2.15 4.24 -8.92
N ILE A 154 2.34 3.03 -9.45
CA ILE A 154 3.57 2.25 -9.27
C ILE A 154 4.18 2.08 -10.66
N THR A 155 5.23 2.87 -10.91
CA THR A 155 5.94 2.88 -12.20
C THR A 155 6.60 1.54 -12.48
N GLY A 156 6.46 1.09 -13.73
CA GLY A 156 7.27 0.00 -14.26
C GLY A 156 8.56 0.48 -14.91
N MET A 157 8.78 1.79 -15.06
CA MET A 157 10.01 2.33 -15.63
C MET A 157 10.92 2.91 -14.56
N ARG A 158 12.22 2.66 -14.68
CA ARG A 158 13.28 3.29 -13.87
C ARG A 158 14.42 3.71 -14.78
N ALA A 159 14.82 4.98 -14.69
CA ALA A 159 15.88 5.57 -15.53
C ALA A 159 15.71 5.29 -17.05
N GLY A 160 14.46 5.27 -17.53
CA GLY A 160 14.14 4.98 -18.94
C GLY A 160 14.08 3.49 -19.31
N THR A 161 14.29 2.59 -18.35
CA THR A 161 14.23 1.13 -18.55
C THR A 161 12.97 0.55 -17.95
N PHE A 162 12.27 -0.31 -18.70
CA PHE A 162 11.12 -1.05 -18.19
C PHE A 162 11.59 -2.22 -17.33
N LEU A 163 11.11 -2.28 -16.09
CA LEU A 163 11.37 -3.30 -15.08
C LEU A 163 10.04 -3.98 -14.69
N PRO A 164 9.50 -4.85 -15.57
CA PRO A 164 8.17 -5.43 -15.38
C PRO A 164 8.03 -6.24 -14.08
N ASP A 165 9.07 -6.99 -13.71
CA ASP A 165 9.05 -7.82 -12.50
C ASP A 165 9.03 -6.95 -11.23
N ALA A 166 9.82 -5.88 -11.22
CA ALA A 166 9.81 -4.90 -10.14
C ALA A 166 8.43 -4.24 -10.01
N GLN A 167 7.77 -3.93 -11.12
CA GLN A 167 6.38 -3.42 -11.10
C GLN A 167 5.45 -4.45 -10.45
N ALA A 168 5.52 -5.72 -10.87
CA ALA A 168 4.68 -6.79 -10.35
C ALA A 168 4.86 -7.03 -8.85
N ILE A 169 6.11 -7.05 -8.38
CA ILE A 169 6.47 -7.16 -6.96
C ILE A 169 5.84 -6.02 -6.17
N ARG A 170 5.97 -4.79 -6.67
CA ARG A 170 5.57 -3.57 -6.00
C ARG A 170 4.05 -3.39 -5.95
N VAL A 171 3.33 -3.62 -7.04
CA VAL A 171 1.86 -3.52 -7.05
C VAL A 171 1.21 -4.59 -6.16
N SER A 172 1.72 -5.82 -6.19
CA SER A 172 1.20 -6.88 -5.32
C SER A 172 1.52 -6.60 -3.85
N LEU A 173 2.72 -6.06 -3.56
CA LEU A 173 3.12 -5.66 -2.20
C LEU A 173 2.22 -4.57 -1.65
N HIS A 174 1.96 -3.54 -2.44
CA HIS A 174 1.07 -2.46 -2.06
C HIS A 174 -0.32 -2.98 -1.71
N VAL A 175 -0.90 -3.83 -2.55
CA VAL A 175 -2.23 -4.43 -2.27
C VAL A 175 -2.23 -5.29 -1.01
N ASP A 176 -1.24 -6.15 -0.82
CA ASP A 176 -1.15 -7.02 0.36
C ASP A 176 -0.91 -6.22 1.65
N LEU A 177 -0.03 -5.24 1.60
CA LEU A 177 0.27 -4.40 2.76
C LEU A 177 -0.93 -3.54 3.15
N LEU A 178 -1.56 -2.85 2.21
CA LEU A 178 -2.72 -2.00 2.54
C LEU A 178 -3.90 -2.82 3.07
N GLN A 179 -4.05 -4.08 2.62
CA GLN A 179 -5.01 -5.01 3.21
C GLN A 179 -4.77 -5.23 4.71
N THR A 180 -3.50 -5.32 5.15
CA THR A 180 -3.18 -5.46 6.59
C THR A 180 -3.43 -4.15 7.36
N LEU A 181 -3.37 -3.01 6.68
CA LEU A 181 -3.61 -1.68 7.23
C LEU A 181 -5.09 -1.25 7.17
N GLY A 182 -6.00 -2.16 6.83
CA GLY A 182 -7.44 -1.92 6.82
C GLY A 182 -7.98 -1.29 5.53
N VAL A 183 -7.18 -1.24 4.46
CA VAL A 183 -7.59 -0.82 3.12
C VAL A 183 -7.64 -2.04 2.21
N PRO A 184 -8.82 -2.68 2.04
CA PRO A 184 -8.94 -3.88 1.23
C PRO A 184 -8.71 -3.59 -0.27
N PRO A 185 -8.36 -4.60 -1.09
CA PRO A 185 -8.13 -4.45 -2.52
C PRO A 185 -9.27 -3.76 -3.28
N GLU A 186 -10.52 -3.96 -2.85
CA GLU A 186 -11.70 -3.32 -3.44
C GLU A 186 -11.76 -1.80 -3.22
N ARG A 187 -10.89 -1.28 -2.34
CA ARG A 187 -10.72 0.14 -2.01
C ARG A 187 -9.27 0.63 -2.20
N ASN A 188 -8.48 -0.09 -3.00
CA ASN A 188 -7.10 0.26 -3.32
C ASN A 188 -6.92 0.30 -4.84
N LEU A 189 -6.86 1.50 -5.39
CA LEU A 189 -6.85 1.77 -6.82
C LEU A 189 -5.44 2.08 -7.34
N HIS A 190 -4.96 1.21 -8.22
CA HIS A 190 -3.75 1.46 -8.99
C HIS A 190 -4.01 2.37 -10.19
N TYR A 191 -3.20 3.40 -10.32
CA TYR A 191 -3.27 4.40 -11.37
C TYR A 191 -2.10 4.20 -12.36
N TYR A 192 -2.30 3.66 -13.57
CA TYR A 192 -3.55 3.34 -14.26
C TYR A 192 -3.64 1.88 -14.68
N LEU A 193 -4.83 1.45 -15.11
CA LEU A 193 -4.97 0.20 -15.84
C LEU A 193 -4.25 0.27 -17.19
N ASN A 194 -4.60 1.23 -18.06
CA ASN A 194 -3.96 1.43 -19.37
C ASN A 194 -3.30 2.80 -19.48
N ARG A 195 -2.57 3.06 -20.56
CA ARG A 195 -1.86 4.34 -20.76
C ARG A 195 -2.77 5.57 -20.63
N GLY A 196 -4.04 5.48 -21.04
CA GLY A 196 -5.01 6.57 -20.88
C GLY A 196 -4.59 7.94 -21.45
N GLY A 197 -3.61 7.97 -22.38
CA GLY A 197 -2.97 9.21 -22.87
C GLY A 197 -1.84 9.76 -21.99
N TYR A 198 -1.62 9.24 -20.79
CA TYR A 198 -0.63 9.68 -19.81
C TYR A 198 0.72 8.96 -19.96
N ALA A 199 1.43 9.23 -21.06
CA ALA A 199 2.73 8.58 -21.36
C ALA A 199 3.90 9.03 -20.47
N LYS A 200 3.77 10.19 -19.81
CA LYS A 200 4.87 10.82 -19.07
C LYS A 200 5.21 10.07 -17.78
N VAL A 201 4.27 9.31 -17.24
CA VAL A 201 4.45 8.46 -16.06
C VAL A 201 3.96 7.05 -16.43
N PRO A 202 4.85 6.19 -16.94
CA PRO A 202 4.50 4.84 -17.40
C PRO A 202 4.28 3.87 -16.23
N SER A 203 3.22 4.14 -15.45
CA SER A 203 2.73 3.31 -14.34
C SER A 203 1.59 2.39 -14.73
N TYR A 204 1.15 2.41 -15.97
CA TYR A 204 0.05 1.57 -16.42
C TYR A 204 0.40 0.08 -16.38
N LEU A 205 -0.61 -0.78 -16.22
CA LEU A 205 -0.46 -2.24 -16.17
C LEU A 205 -0.89 -2.93 -17.47
N TRP A 206 -1.29 -2.15 -18.46
CA TRP A 206 -1.78 -2.60 -19.75
C TRP A 206 -1.37 -1.61 -20.84
N SER A 207 -0.87 -2.11 -21.96
CA SER A 207 -0.55 -1.30 -23.13
C SER A 207 -1.35 -1.81 -24.33
N ASP A 208 -2.05 -0.94 -25.03
CA ASP A 208 -2.76 -1.31 -26.25
C ASP A 208 -1.84 -1.14 -27.48
N PRO A 209 -1.74 -2.13 -28.40
CA PRO A 209 -2.36 -3.46 -28.40
C PRO A 209 -1.52 -4.57 -27.71
N GLN A 210 -0.41 -4.24 -27.03
CA GLN A 210 0.54 -5.25 -26.50
C GLN A 210 -0.01 -6.15 -25.38
N GLY A 211 -1.07 -5.73 -24.70
CA GLY A 211 -1.72 -6.48 -23.63
C GLY A 211 -1.18 -6.18 -22.22
N PRO A 212 -1.43 -7.08 -21.25
CA PRO A 212 -1.11 -6.86 -19.84
C PRO A 212 0.39 -6.94 -19.58
N PHE A 213 0.86 -6.08 -18.69
CA PHE A 213 2.18 -6.21 -18.06
C PHE A 213 2.14 -7.25 -16.93
N PRO A 214 3.30 -7.76 -16.49
CA PRO A 214 3.34 -8.75 -15.39
C PRO A 214 2.62 -8.30 -14.12
N GLY A 215 2.61 -7.01 -13.80
CA GLY A 215 1.80 -6.51 -12.67
C GLY A 215 0.31 -6.79 -12.80
N ALA A 216 -0.29 -6.67 -13.99
CA ALA A 216 -1.69 -7.05 -14.21
C ALA A 216 -1.91 -8.56 -14.03
N LEU A 217 -0.96 -9.39 -14.47
CA LEU A 217 -1.05 -10.85 -14.32
C LEU A 217 -0.98 -11.28 -12.85
N ALA A 218 -0.06 -10.69 -12.08
CA ALA A 218 0.08 -10.96 -10.65
C ALA A 218 -1.18 -10.57 -9.88
N LEU A 219 -1.73 -9.38 -10.14
CA LEU A 219 -2.98 -8.92 -9.52
C LEU A 219 -4.18 -9.78 -9.92
N ARG A 220 -4.26 -10.22 -11.19
CA ARG A 220 -5.30 -11.14 -11.66
C ARG A 220 -5.28 -12.46 -10.91
N THR A 221 -4.10 -13.09 -10.78
CA THR A 221 -3.94 -14.37 -10.06
C THR A 221 -4.30 -14.21 -8.60
N ARG A 222 -3.79 -13.14 -7.94
CA ARG A 222 -4.15 -12.84 -6.56
C ARG A 222 -5.67 -12.74 -6.41
N TYR A 223 -6.32 -11.91 -7.24
CA TYR A 223 -7.76 -11.72 -7.19
C TYR A 223 -8.53 -13.02 -7.41
N SER A 224 -8.15 -13.85 -8.39
CA SER A 224 -8.84 -15.11 -8.65
C SER A 224 -8.75 -16.11 -7.49
N LEU A 225 -7.66 -16.07 -6.72
CA LEU A 225 -7.46 -16.93 -5.56
C LEU A 225 -8.14 -16.40 -4.30
N THR A 226 -8.23 -15.07 -4.13
CA THR A 226 -8.80 -14.45 -2.92
C THR A 226 -10.27 -14.08 -3.05
N LYS A 227 -10.83 -14.01 -4.28
CA LYS A 227 -12.23 -13.61 -4.50
C LYS A 227 -13.20 -14.49 -3.71
N GLY A 228 -14.07 -13.85 -2.93
CA GLY A 228 -15.06 -14.52 -2.09
C GLY A 228 -14.51 -15.06 -0.77
N LEU A 229 -13.23 -14.81 -0.46
CA LEU A 229 -12.64 -15.09 0.84
C LEU A 229 -12.58 -13.82 1.70
N ASN A 230 -12.64 -14.01 3.02
CA ASN A 230 -12.51 -12.96 4.00
C ASN A 230 -11.07 -12.89 4.51
N TYR A 231 -10.44 -11.72 4.45
CA TYR A 231 -9.17 -11.50 5.13
C TYR A 231 -9.34 -11.70 6.64
N ALA A 232 -8.42 -12.47 7.24
CA ALA A 232 -8.49 -12.94 8.63
C ALA A 232 -7.22 -12.66 9.42
N GLY A 233 -6.42 -11.67 8.99
CA GLY A 233 -5.21 -11.22 9.66
C GLY A 233 -3.92 -11.75 9.03
N THR A 234 -2.81 -11.53 9.74
CA THR A 234 -1.47 -11.97 9.33
C THR A 234 -1.01 -13.21 10.09
N LEU A 235 -0.04 -13.93 9.51
CA LEU A 235 0.72 -14.95 10.21
C LEU A 235 1.83 -14.29 11.04
N ASN A 236 2.26 -14.97 12.10
CA ASN A 236 3.31 -14.49 12.99
C ASN A 236 4.58 -15.34 12.84
N PHE A 237 5.61 -14.78 12.20
CA PHE A 237 6.92 -15.39 12.00
C PHE A 237 7.90 -15.07 13.15
N GLY A 238 7.43 -14.50 14.25
CA GLY A 238 8.27 -13.97 15.33
C GLY A 238 8.74 -12.54 15.06
N GLU A 239 9.37 -11.91 16.06
CA GLU A 239 9.78 -10.49 15.99
C GLU A 239 10.66 -10.20 14.77
N THR A 240 11.74 -10.95 14.59
CA THR A 240 12.62 -10.81 13.41
C THR A 240 11.96 -11.34 12.15
N GLY A 241 11.29 -12.49 12.22
CA GLY A 241 10.65 -13.10 11.06
C GLY A 241 9.58 -12.20 10.42
N ASN A 242 8.85 -11.40 11.22
CA ASN A 242 7.84 -10.45 10.71
C ASN A 242 8.46 -9.27 9.94
N GLN A 243 9.77 -9.04 10.05
CA GLN A 243 10.50 -8.08 9.21
C GLN A 243 10.89 -8.71 7.86
N LEU A 244 11.03 -10.04 7.81
CA LEU A 244 11.48 -10.77 6.62
C LEU A 244 10.32 -11.32 5.79
N PHE A 245 9.23 -11.73 6.43
CA PHE A 245 8.15 -12.43 5.78
C PHE A 245 6.81 -11.76 6.04
N MET A 246 5.97 -11.79 5.02
CA MET A 246 4.59 -11.38 5.12
C MET A 246 3.70 -12.58 4.76
N GLY A 247 2.80 -12.92 5.68
CA GLY A 247 1.83 -13.99 5.50
C GLY A 247 0.42 -13.45 5.75
N LEU A 248 -0.45 -13.47 4.75
CA LEU A 248 -1.85 -13.06 4.88
C LEU A 248 -2.72 -14.30 4.95
N ARG A 249 -3.67 -14.31 5.88
CA ARG A 249 -4.60 -15.42 6.09
C ARG A 249 -5.98 -15.06 5.59
N TYR A 250 -6.60 -15.99 4.86
CA TYR A 250 -7.96 -15.84 4.35
C TYR A 250 -8.85 -17.01 4.74
N LYS A 251 -10.09 -16.69 5.07
CA LYS A 251 -11.13 -17.63 5.45
C LYS A 251 -12.24 -17.69 4.41
N ALA A 252 -12.83 -18.86 4.23
CA ALA A 252 -14.09 -18.99 3.50
C ALA A 252 -15.24 -18.30 4.26
N THR A 253 -16.38 -18.14 3.60
CA THR A 253 -17.59 -17.52 4.18
C THR A 253 -18.13 -18.27 5.40
N ASN A 254 -17.89 -19.58 5.47
CA ASN A 254 -18.23 -20.41 6.63
C ASN A 254 -17.22 -20.31 7.79
N GLY A 255 -16.20 -19.46 7.68
CA GLY A 255 -15.19 -19.22 8.71
C GLY A 255 -14.00 -20.19 8.72
N ALA A 256 -13.98 -21.20 7.84
CA ALA A 256 -12.86 -22.13 7.72
C ALA A 256 -11.63 -21.45 7.08
N ASP A 257 -10.43 -21.79 7.53
CA ASP A 257 -9.19 -21.36 6.88
C ASP A 257 -9.14 -21.95 5.46
N ALA A 258 -8.85 -21.10 4.46
CA ALA A 258 -9.00 -21.46 3.05
C ALA A 258 -7.75 -21.20 2.22
N LEU A 259 -7.05 -20.10 2.49
CA LEU A 259 -5.90 -19.67 1.69
C LEU A 259 -4.92 -18.88 2.56
N LEU A 260 -3.63 -19.05 2.29
CA LEU A 260 -2.59 -18.14 2.73
C LEU A 260 -1.88 -17.52 1.53
N SER A 261 -1.54 -16.23 1.61
CA SER A 261 -0.58 -15.58 0.71
C SER A 261 0.72 -15.42 1.48
N LEU A 262 1.84 -15.93 0.95
CA LEU A 262 3.15 -15.95 1.60
C LEU A 262 4.18 -15.30 0.69
N ARG A 263 4.96 -14.35 1.22
CA ARG A 263 6.08 -13.72 0.49
C ARG A 263 7.24 -13.39 1.42
N ASN A 264 8.40 -13.21 0.81
CA ASN A 264 9.54 -12.53 1.41
C ASN A 264 9.44 -11.01 1.15
N MET A 265 9.89 -10.23 2.13
CA MET A 265 9.95 -8.77 2.12
C MET A 265 11.34 -8.24 1.72
N GLY A 266 12.38 -9.09 1.77
CA GLY A 266 13.72 -8.78 1.30
C GLY A 266 13.92 -9.03 -0.21
N ASP A 267 15.16 -8.89 -0.70
CA ASP A 267 15.47 -8.95 -2.13
C ASP A 267 15.87 -10.34 -2.66
N LEU A 268 16.27 -11.26 -1.79
CA LEU A 268 16.69 -12.61 -2.16
C LEU A 268 15.68 -13.63 -1.66
N ASP A 269 15.41 -14.66 -2.45
CA ASP A 269 14.59 -15.80 -2.01
C ASP A 269 15.07 -16.35 -0.66
N GLN A 270 14.14 -16.48 0.28
CA GLN A 270 14.42 -16.97 1.63
C GLN A 270 13.62 -18.22 1.94
N LYS A 271 14.25 -19.15 2.66
CA LYS A 271 13.57 -20.34 3.17
C LYS A 271 12.80 -19.99 4.45
N ALA A 272 11.52 -20.32 4.49
CA ALA A 272 10.70 -20.28 5.69
C ALA A 272 10.23 -21.70 6.03
N GLU A 273 10.34 -22.07 7.30
CA GLU A 273 9.87 -23.36 7.80
C GLU A 273 8.47 -23.21 8.41
N PHE A 274 7.62 -24.19 8.16
CA PHE A 274 6.26 -24.21 8.65
C PHE A 274 5.93 -25.55 9.29
N LYS A 275 5.18 -25.50 10.39
CA LYS A 275 4.49 -26.66 10.94
C LYS A 275 3.21 -26.91 10.13
N VAL A 276 2.95 -28.16 9.78
CA VAL A 276 1.77 -28.59 9.04
C VAL A 276 0.95 -29.55 9.90
N THR A 277 -0.35 -29.27 10.01
CA THR A 277 -1.33 -30.11 10.70
C THR A 277 -2.46 -30.49 9.73
N GLY A 278 -2.97 -31.72 9.81
CA GLY A 278 -3.94 -32.25 8.86
C GLY A 278 -3.24 -32.92 7.68
N SER A 279 -3.69 -32.63 6.45
CA SER A 279 -3.07 -33.19 5.24
C SER A 279 -1.60 -32.76 5.12
N PRO A 280 -0.66 -33.68 4.85
CA PRO A 280 0.75 -33.33 4.65
C PRO A 280 1.02 -32.71 3.26
N GLN A 281 0.13 -32.92 2.28
CA GLN A 281 0.30 -32.36 0.94
C GLN A 281 -0.29 -30.95 0.87
N LEU A 282 0.53 -29.99 0.46
CA LEU A 282 0.17 -28.59 0.25
C LEU A 282 -0.03 -28.34 -1.24
N GLN A 283 -1.10 -27.62 -1.60
CA GLN A 283 -1.31 -27.12 -2.95
C GLN A 283 -0.83 -25.68 -3.02
N LEU A 284 0.13 -25.44 -3.90
CA LEU A 284 0.77 -24.15 -4.10
C LEU A 284 0.31 -23.56 -5.43
N THR A 285 0.20 -22.24 -5.48
CA THR A 285 0.03 -21.47 -6.73
C THR A 285 0.95 -20.27 -6.68
N ASP A 286 1.79 -20.07 -7.70
CA ASP A 286 2.62 -18.87 -7.78
C ASP A 286 1.82 -17.64 -8.25
N SER A 287 2.46 -16.46 -8.28
CA SER A 287 1.82 -15.22 -8.75
C SER A 287 1.39 -15.25 -10.23
N TRP A 288 1.89 -16.21 -11.01
CA TRP A 288 1.57 -16.36 -12.43
C TRP A 288 0.43 -17.34 -12.68
N GLY A 289 0.01 -18.08 -11.65
CA GLY A 289 -1.06 -19.07 -11.70
C GLY A 289 -0.56 -20.49 -11.95
N ASN A 290 0.76 -20.72 -11.95
CA ASN A 290 1.31 -22.07 -12.04
C ASN A 290 1.07 -22.79 -10.72
N THR A 291 0.58 -24.02 -10.80
CA THR A 291 0.32 -24.84 -9.63
C THR A 291 1.44 -25.84 -9.39
N SER A 292 1.72 -26.12 -8.13
CA SER A 292 2.66 -27.15 -7.71
C SER A 292 2.24 -27.73 -6.37
N THR A 293 2.99 -28.72 -5.88
CA THR A 293 2.73 -29.30 -4.56
C THR A 293 4.01 -29.35 -3.73
N ALA A 294 3.87 -29.24 -2.42
CA ALA A 294 4.92 -29.53 -1.45
C ALA A 294 4.38 -30.50 -0.41
N THR A 295 5.20 -31.46 0.03
CA THR A 295 4.79 -32.47 1.00
C THR A 295 5.54 -32.25 2.30
N ALA A 296 4.80 -32.13 3.40
CA ALA A 296 5.36 -32.06 4.73
C ALA A 296 5.99 -33.40 5.12
N SER A 297 7.21 -33.35 5.66
CA SER A 297 7.90 -34.47 6.28
C SER A 297 8.00 -34.21 7.78
N ALA A 298 7.68 -35.22 8.60
CA ALA A 298 7.63 -35.07 10.06
C ALA A 298 6.83 -33.83 10.53
N SER A 299 5.66 -33.60 9.92
CA SER A 299 4.78 -32.45 10.18
C SER A 299 5.40 -31.07 9.93
N LYS A 300 6.46 -31.01 9.12
CA LYS A 300 7.15 -29.78 8.75
C LYS A 300 7.33 -29.67 7.25
N VAL A 301 7.30 -28.45 6.74
CA VAL A 301 7.66 -28.15 5.35
C VAL A 301 8.57 -26.93 5.33
N VAL A 302 9.49 -26.90 4.37
CA VAL A 302 10.28 -25.71 4.07
C VAL A 302 9.83 -25.20 2.71
N LEU A 303 9.43 -23.93 2.66
CA LEU A 303 9.06 -23.25 1.42
C LEU A 303 10.10 -22.17 1.13
N THR A 304 10.53 -22.10 -0.14
CA THR A 304 11.32 -20.96 -0.62
C THR A 304 10.34 -19.85 -1.00
N LEU A 305 10.45 -18.70 -0.33
CA LEU A 305 9.59 -17.54 -0.55
C LEU A 305 10.40 -16.44 -1.24
N GLY A 306 9.92 -16.01 -2.41
CA GLY A 306 10.45 -14.87 -3.12
C GLY A 306 9.67 -13.59 -2.83
N GLN A 307 10.03 -12.52 -3.53
CA GLN A 307 9.34 -11.24 -3.40
C GLN A 307 7.89 -11.32 -3.88
N LEU A 308 7.60 -12.02 -4.97
CA LEU A 308 6.22 -12.26 -5.39
C LEU A 308 5.54 -13.31 -4.50
N PRO A 309 4.27 -13.12 -4.12
CA PRO A 309 3.59 -14.07 -3.26
C PRO A 309 3.40 -15.43 -3.93
N ILE A 310 3.55 -16.49 -3.13
CA ILE A 310 2.96 -17.80 -3.39
C ILE A 310 1.70 -17.96 -2.55
N PHE A 311 0.77 -18.73 -3.05
CA PHE A 311 -0.51 -18.98 -2.40
C PHE A 311 -0.61 -20.44 -1.99
N VAL A 312 -0.96 -20.70 -0.73
CA VAL A 312 -1.19 -22.04 -0.19
C VAL A 312 -2.69 -22.24 0.00
N ARG A 313 -3.30 -23.12 -0.81
CA ARG A 313 -4.71 -23.50 -0.65
C ARG A 313 -4.83 -24.57 0.42
N LEU A 314 -5.70 -24.34 1.40
CA LEU A 314 -5.88 -25.22 2.54
C LEU A 314 -7.07 -26.15 2.31
N ALA A 315 -6.85 -27.45 2.51
CA ALA A 315 -7.93 -28.44 2.61
C ALA A 315 -8.69 -28.26 3.94
N PRO A 316 -9.94 -28.74 4.05
CA PRO A 316 -10.68 -28.69 5.31
C PRO A 316 -9.88 -29.29 6.48
N GLY A 317 -9.71 -28.51 7.56
CA GLY A 317 -8.95 -28.90 8.74
C GLY A 317 -7.42 -28.85 8.59
N GLN A 318 -6.90 -28.54 7.40
CA GLN A 318 -5.47 -28.33 7.18
C GLN A 318 -5.04 -26.98 7.74
N LYS A 319 -3.92 -26.98 8.46
CA LYS A 319 -3.29 -25.76 8.98
C LYS A 319 -1.81 -25.76 8.66
N ILE A 320 -1.30 -24.58 8.37
CA ILE A 320 0.13 -24.33 8.22
C ILE A 320 0.48 -23.07 9.02
N GLU A 321 1.46 -23.20 9.89
CA GLU A 321 1.87 -22.16 10.84
C GLU A 321 3.37 -21.94 10.70
N PRO A 322 3.85 -20.69 10.51
CA PRO A 322 5.28 -20.45 10.43
C PRO A 322 5.95 -20.82 11.75
N LEU A 323 7.14 -21.41 11.66
CA LEU A 323 8.02 -21.51 12.81
C LEU A 323 8.71 -20.15 13.01
N PRO A 324 8.69 -19.58 14.22
CA PRO A 324 9.34 -18.30 14.47
C PRO A 324 10.82 -18.33 14.12
N ILE A 325 11.30 -17.25 13.51
CA ILE A 325 12.71 -17.05 13.20
C ILE A 325 13.28 -16.10 14.23
N ASP A 326 14.31 -16.56 14.91
CA ASP A 326 15.13 -15.78 15.83
C ASP A 326 16.55 -15.70 15.26
N LEU A 327 16.92 -14.52 14.74
CA LEU A 327 18.28 -14.25 14.28
C LEU A 327 19.19 -13.74 15.41
N GLY A 328 18.73 -13.85 16.65
CA GLY A 328 19.43 -13.40 17.84
C GLY A 328 19.34 -11.90 18.06
N ARG A 329 19.89 -11.48 19.20
CA ARG A 329 19.92 -10.08 19.68
C ARG A 329 20.24 -9.07 18.58
N ASN A 330 19.41 -8.03 18.45
CA ASN A 330 19.71 -6.86 17.63
C ASN A 330 20.79 -6.02 18.30
N ILE A 331 21.94 -5.88 17.65
CA ILE A 331 23.09 -5.11 18.16
C ILE A 331 23.09 -3.66 17.68
N ALA A 332 22.19 -3.29 16.75
CA ALA A 332 22.13 -1.94 16.20
C ALA A 332 21.89 -0.85 17.28
N PRO A 333 21.02 -1.02 18.29
CA PRO A 333 20.81 0.00 19.34
C PRO A 333 22.05 0.25 20.21
N GLU A 334 22.97 -0.72 20.26
CA GLU A 334 24.22 -0.62 20.99
C GLU A 334 25.37 -0.08 20.14
N ALA A 335 25.18 -0.04 18.82
CA ALA A 335 26.14 0.58 17.92
C ALA A 335 26.32 2.05 18.32
N ARG A 336 27.57 2.51 18.30
CA ARG A 336 27.91 3.91 18.51
C ARG A 336 28.53 4.41 17.22
N LEU A 337 27.84 5.36 16.59
CA LEU A 337 28.42 6.10 15.47
C LEU A 337 29.37 7.15 16.06
N GLN A 338 30.66 6.99 15.82
CA GLN A 338 31.65 8.00 16.14
C GLN A 338 31.94 8.81 14.88
N LEU A 339 31.92 10.14 15.00
CA LEU A 339 32.38 11.01 13.93
C LEU A 339 33.89 10.77 13.73
N VAL A 340 34.27 10.42 12.51
CA VAL A 340 35.68 10.46 12.12
C VAL A 340 36.13 11.92 12.19
N ALA A 341 37.32 12.17 12.75
CA ALA A 341 37.85 13.51 12.98
C ALA A 341 37.68 14.40 11.73
N GLY A 342 37.07 15.58 11.90
CA GLY A 342 36.82 16.55 10.83
C GLY A 342 35.38 16.62 10.30
N GLN A 343 34.45 15.79 10.78
CA GLN A 343 33.04 15.85 10.38
C GLN A 343 32.14 16.62 11.37
N ASN A 344 31.14 17.35 10.84
CA ASN A 344 30.22 18.21 11.60
C ASN A 344 29.07 17.41 12.25
N VAL A 345 28.70 17.78 13.49
CA VAL A 345 27.59 17.27 14.31
C VAL A 345 26.24 17.23 13.57
N GLY A 346 26.02 18.09 12.56
CA GLY A 346 24.82 18.08 11.73
C GLY A 346 24.52 16.76 10.99
N ALA A 347 25.48 15.83 10.90
CA ALA A 347 25.28 14.49 10.32
C ALA A 347 24.42 13.56 11.20
N ILE A 348 24.35 13.80 12.52
CA ILE A 348 23.63 12.98 13.50
C ILE A 348 22.14 13.38 13.63
N ASN A 349 21.77 14.61 13.23
CA ASN A 349 20.38 15.10 13.26
C ASN A 349 19.48 14.50 12.16
N SER A 350 19.89 13.38 11.56
CA SER A 350 19.23 12.71 10.43
C SER A 350 18.29 11.56 10.82
N LEU A 351 18.01 11.42 12.11
CA LEU A 351 17.18 10.35 12.65
C LEU A 351 15.69 10.71 12.56
N THR A 352 14.90 9.88 11.89
CA THR A 352 13.42 9.86 11.98
C THR A 352 13.05 8.74 12.96
N ASN A 353 12.16 9.01 13.93
CA ASN A 353 11.80 8.05 15.00
C ASN A 353 12.98 7.47 15.83
N GLY A 354 14.14 8.15 15.85
CA GLY A 354 15.35 7.67 16.54
C GLY A 354 16.23 6.73 15.72
N VAL A 355 15.93 6.54 14.43
CA VAL A 355 16.60 5.62 13.50
C VAL A 355 17.10 6.37 12.25
N ILE A 356 18.22 5.93 11.66
CA ILE A 356 18.68 6.42 10.36
C ILE A 356 17.78 5.83 9.27
N GLU A 357 16.94 6.67 8.65
CA GLU A 357 16.05 6.29 7.56
C GLU A 357 16.51 6.88 6.19
N ALA A 358 15.95 6.36 5.10
CA ALA A 358 16.06 7.01 3.78
C ALA A 358 15.31 8.36 3.79
N GLY A 359 15.70 9.30 2.93
CA GLY A 359 15.09 10.63 2.90
C GLY A 359 13.65 10.65 2.35
N HIS A 360 12.67 11.10 3.14
CA HIS A 360 11.29 11.34 2.73
C HIS A 360 10.93 12.85 2.72
N LEU A 361 9.85 13.23 2.01
CA LEU A 361 9.41 14.63 1.87
C LEU A 361 9.09 15.33 3.19
N ASP A 362 8.63 14.56 4.18
CA ASP A 362 8.31 15.03 5.53
C ASP A 362 9.46 14.81 6.54
N ASN A 363 10.60 14.24 6.12
CA ASN A 363 11.76 14.04 6.99
C ASN A 363 12.47 15.38 7.29
N PRO A 364 13.02 15.54 8.50
CA PRO A 364 13.71 16.76 8.91
C PRO A 364 14.95 17.10 8.06
N THR A 365 15.44 16.17 7.23
CA THR A 365 16.68 16.29 6.44
C THR A 365 16.51 16.49 4.94
N ARG A 366 15.29 16.76 4.47
CA ARG A 366 14.91 17.14 3.10
C ARG A 366 16.07 17.10 2.07
N GLY A 367 16.24 15.97 1.38
CA GLY A 367 17.14 15.84 0.22
C GLY A 367 18.63 15.67 0.51
N ARG A 368 19.04 15.33 1.74
CA ARG A 368 20.44 14.96 2.05
C ARG A 368 20.57 13.47 2.35
N SER A 369 20.64 12.66 1.29
CA SER A 369 21.26 11.34 1.39
C SER A 369 22.75 11.53 1.68
N TRP A 370 23.37 10.58 2.38
CA TRP A 370 24.82 10.54 2.51
C TRP A 370 25.44 10.44 1.10
N ASN A 371 26.04 11.52 0.61
CA ASN A 371 26.67 11.59 -0.71
C ASN A 371 28.08 11.01 -0.65
N GLY A 372 28.19 9.73 -0.25
CA GLY A 372 29.44 8.98 -0.08
C GLY A 372 30.58 9.58 -0.89
N GLY A 373 31.54 10.19 -0.19
CA GLY A 373 32.71 10.80 -0.82
C GLY A 373 33.42 9.79 -1.72
N VAL A 374 34.22 10.29 -2.66
CA VAL A 374 34.96 9.47 -3.63
C VAL A 374 35.72 8.37 -2.90
N LEU A 375 35.35 7.11 -3.16
CA LEU A 375 36.07 5.94 -2.65
C LEU A 375 37.48 5.94 -3.24
N GLU A 376 38.50 5.85 -2.39
CA GLU A 376 39.89 5.83 -2.82
C GLU A 376 40.18 4.61 -3.71
N PRO A 377 40.90 4.76 -4.83
CA PRO A 377 41.33 3.63 -5.66
C PRO A 377 42.14 2.62 -4.85
N GLY A 378 41.70 1.34 -4.84
CA GLY A 378 42.42 0.24 -4.17
C GLY A 378 41.73 -0.35 -2.93
N LYS A 379 40.52 0.09 -2.56
CA LYS A 379 39.74 -0.54 -1.49
C LYS A 379 38.25 -0.67 -1.82
N PRO A 380 37.73 -1.89 -1.99
CA PRO A 380 36.49 -2.27 -1.32
C PRO A 380 36.89 -2.74 0.09
N GLY A 381 36.67 -1.89 1.10
CA GLY A 381 36.77 -2.34 2.48
C GLY A 381 35.67 -3.36 2.72
N VAL A 382 35.96 -4.64 2.56
CA VAL A 382 35.07 -5.70 3.01
C VAL A 382 34.95 -5.58 4.52
N LEU A 383 33.80 -5.12 5.00
CA LEU A 383 33.45 -5.19 6.41
C LEU A 383 32.93 -6.60 6.67
N GLU A 384 33.82 -7.51 7.05
CA GLU A 384 33.43 -8.84 7.50
C GLU A 384 33.08 -8.80 8.99
N LEU A 385 31.83 -9.08 9.32
CA LEU A 385 31.36 -9.18 10.71
C LEU A 385 31.17 -10.66 11.05
N ARG A 386 31.90 -11.15 12.06
CA ARG A 386 31.79 -12.52 12.59
C ARG A 386 31.31 -12.47 14.04
N TRP A 387 30.33 -13.29 14.36
CA TRP A 387 29.83 -13.48 15.72
C TRP A 387 29.85 -14.96 16.08
N SER A 388 30.07 -15.27 17.35
CA SER A 388 30.06 -16.65 17.88
C SER A 388 28.65 -17.24 18.04
N ALA A 389 27.62 -16.43 17.82
CA ALA A 389 26.21 -16.79 17.86
C ALA A 389 25.43 -15.86 16.90
N PRO A 390 24.21 -16.23 16.47
CA PRO A 390 23.35 -15.36 15.67
C PRO A 390 23.21 -13.95 16.28
N ARG A 391 23.31 -12.94 15.41
CA ARG A 391 23.09 -11.53 15.72
C ARG A 391 22.29 -10.91 14.59
N THR A 392 21.46 -9.94 14.96
CA THR A 392 20.75 -9.09 14.01
C THR A 392 21.38 -7.71 13.98
N LEU A 393 21.55 -7.12 12.79
CA LEU A 393 21.87 -5.72 12.61
C LEU A 393 20.74 -5.11 11.78
N SER A 394 19.71 -4.60 12.46
CA SER A 394 18.55 -3.98 11.82
C SER A 394 18.42 -2.55 12.34
N SER A 395 18.22 -1.59 11.42
CA SER A 395 17.95 -0.20 11.79
C SER A 395 16.59 -0.04 12.47
N VAL A 396 15.68 -1.00 12.29
CA VAL A 396 14.29 -0.96 12.79
C VAL A 396 14.20 -1.21 14.29
#